data_AF-A0AAP0QR70-F1
#
_entry.id   AF-A0AAP0QR70-F1
#
_cell.length_a   1.000
_cell.length_b   1.000
_cell.length_c   1.000
_cell.angle_alpha   90.00
_cell.angle_beta   90.00
_cell.angle_gamma   90.00
#
_symmetry.space_group_name_H-M   'P 1'
#
loop_
_entity.id
_entity.type
_entity.pdbx_description
1 polymer ?
#
loop_
_entity_poly.entity_id
_entity_poly.type
_entity_poly.pdbx_seq_one_letter_code
_entity_poly.pdbx_strand_id
1 'polypeptide(L)'
;MDTYKSSGPGGQHRNKRESAVRLKHVPTGVIAQAAEDRSQHKNRASALSRLRTLLGLKVRSSVNLDAYSPPPQLLQILPPKSTIRSSEVSNIFLI
;
A
#
# COMPACT_ATOMS: atom_id res chain seq x y z
N MET A 1 -17.29 8.90 -7.87
CA MET A 1 -17.35 8.13 -6.60
C MET A 1 -18.55 7.26 -6.77
N ASP A 2 -18.34 5.96 -6.71
CA ASP A 2 -19.35 5.02 -7.15
C ASP A 2 -19.78 4.21 -5.93
N THR A 3 -21.08 4.11 -5.72
CA THR A 3 -21.69 3.32 -4.64
C THR A 3 -22.27 2.06 -5.25
N TYR A 4 -22.07 0.93 -4.59
CA TYR A 4 -22.54 -0.35 -5.11
C TYR A 4 -23.06 -1.25 -3.99
N LYS A 5 -23.80 -2.30 -4.38
CA LYS A 5 -24.26 -3.32 -3.44
C LYS A 5 -23.10 -4.25 -3.09
N SER A 6 -22.90 -4.51 -1.81
CA SER A 6 -21.90 -5.47 -1.36
C SER A 6 -22.37 -6.90 -1.68
N SER A 7 -21.79 -7.53 -2.70
CA SER A 7 -22.02 -8.94 -3.02
C SER A 7 -21.10 -9.82 -2.18
N GLY A 8 -21.65 -10.61 -1.26
CA GLY A 8 -20.89 -11.61 -0.51
C GLY A 8 -21.76 -12.38 0.49
N PRO A 9 -21.25 -13.45 1.13
CA PRO A 9 -21.99 -14.21 2.14
C PRO A 9 -22.32 -13.28 3.30
N GLY A 10 -23.58 -12.90 3.39
CA GLY A 10 -24.10 -11.92 4.33
C GLY A 10 -25.61 -12.00 4.28
N GLY A 11 -26.24 -11.95 5.45
CA GLY A 11 -27.70 -12.02 5.56
C GLY A 11 -28.39 -10.93 4.74
N GLN A 12 -29.66 -11.19 4.43
CA GLN A 12 -30.57 -10.38 3.61
C GLN A 12 -30.50 -8.86 3.91
N HIS A 13 -30.20 -8.50 5.16
CA HIS A 13 -30.05 -7.13 5.64
C HIS A 13 -28.81 -6.39 5.09
N ARG A 14 -27.68 -7.08 4.83
CA ARG A 14 -26.45 -6.45 4.31
C ARG A 14 -26.56 -6.12 2.82
N ASN A 15 -27.25 -6.97 2.06
CA ASN A 15 -27.29 -6.90 0.59
C ASN A 15 -28.35 -5.90 0.05
N LYS A 16 -29.28 -5.45 0.90
CA LYS A 16 -30.38 -4.55 0.48
C LYS A 16 -29.96 -3.09 0.35
N ARG A 17 -28.88 -2.66 1.02
CA ARG A 17 -28.45 -1.25 1.06
C ARG A 17 -27.14 -1.05 0.29
N GLU A 18 -27.10 -0.03 -0.55
CA GLU A 18 -25.91 0.37 -1.32
C GLU A 18 -24.91 1.11 -0.42
N SER A 19 -24.36 0.42 0.57
CA SER A 19 -23.39 1.01 1.51
C SER A 19 -21.95 0.91 1.02
N ALA A 20 -21.64 0.07 0.02
CA ALA A 20 -20.26 -0.07 -0.46
C ALA A 20 -19.83 1.17 -1.25
N VAL A 21 -18.60 1.60 -1.04
CA VAL A 21 -18.02 2.81 -1.65
C VAL A 21 -16.77 2.44 -2.43
N ARG A 22 -16.68 2.93 -3.67
CA ARG A 22 -15.49 2.91 -4.52
C ARG A 22 -15.03 4.33 -4.81
N LEU A 23 -13.75 4.59 -4.57
CA LEU A 23 -13.07 5.85 -4.87
C LEU A 23 -11.95 5.59 -5.88
N LYS A 24 -11.91 6.40 -6.94
CA LYS A 24 -10.85 6.41 -7.95
C LYS A 24 -10.12 7.73 -7.89
N HIS A 25 -8.80 7.69 -7.73
CA HIS A 25 -7.95 8.85 -7.97
C HIS A 25 -7.72 8.98 -9.47
N VAL A 26 -8.37 9.96 -10.10
CA VAL A 26 -8.39 10.13 -11.56
C VAL A 26 -6.98 10.27 -12.16
N PRO A 27 -6.07 11.11 -11.62
CA PRO A 27 -4.76 11.32 -12.23
C PRO A 27 -3.86 10.08 -12.25
N THR A 28 -3.95 9.21 -11.24
CA THR A 28 -3.05 8.04 -11.11
C THR A 28 -3.73 6.71 -11.40
N GLY A 29 -5.04 6.72 -11.65
CA GLY A 29 -5.84 5.51 -11.85
C GLY A 29 -5.99 4.61 -10.62
N VAL A 30 -5.44 4.98 -9.47
CA VAL A 30 -5.50 4.17 -8.24
C VAL A 30 -6.94 4.12 -7.71
N ILE A 31 -7.44 2.91 -7.46
CA ILE A 31 -8.79 2.66 -6.97
C ILE A 31 -8.71 2.05 -5.56
N ALA A 32 -9.55 2.55 -4.65
CA ALA A 32 -9.77 2.00 -3.32
C ALA A 32 -11.26 1.74 -3.09
N GLN A 33 -11.58 0.67 -2.37
CA GLN A 33 -12.96 0.27 -2.07
C GLN A 33 -13.13 -0.13 -0.61
N ALA A 34 -14.33 0.06 -0.06
CA ALA A 34 -14.71 -0.36 1.28
C ALA A 34 -16.20 -0.75 1.34
N ALA A 35 -16.48 -1.87 2.01
CA ALA A 35 -17.83 -2.45 2.09
C ALA A 35 -18.10 -3.14 3.45
N GLU A 36 -17.25 -2.90 4.46
CA GLU A 36 -17.32 -3.57 5.76
C GLU A 36 -18.49 -3.08 6.62
N ASP A 37 -18.78 -1.78 6.57
CA ASP A 37 -19.80 -1.17 7.41
C ASP A 37 -21.18 -1.13 6.73
N ARG A 38 -22.23 -1.13 7.56
CA ARG A 38 -23.61 -0.83 7.14
C ARG A 38 -23.82 0.65 6.75
N SER A 39 -22.88 1.53 7.13
CA SER A 39 -22.94 2.97 6.86
C SER A 39 -22.05 3.33 5.68
N GLN A 40 -22.64 3.97 4.68
CA GLN A 40 -21.91 4.53 3.53
C GLN A 40 -20.85 5.54 3.98
N HIS A 41 -21.12 6.35 5.00
CA HIS A 41 -20.18 7.37 5.47
C HIS A 41 -18.93 6.75 6.08
N LYS A 42 -19.09 5.68 6.88
CA LYS A 42 -17.97 4.91 7.43
C LYS A 42 -17.14 4.26 6.32
N ASN A 43 -17.82 3.62 5.35
CA ASN A 43 -17.14 3.05 4.19
C ASN A 43 -16.40 4.12 3.36
N ARG A 44 -16.94 5.33 3.23
CA ARG A 44 -16.27 6.45 2.55
C ARG A 44 -14.97 6.85 3.27
N ALA A 45 -15.02 6.97 4.60
CA ALA A 45 -13.83 7.28 5.40
C ALA A 45 -12.76 6.18 5.29
N SER A 46 -13.17 4.91 5.37
CA SER A 46 -12.26 3.75 5.19
C SER A 46 -11.67 3.70 3.79
N ALA A 47 -12.47 3.91 2.74
CA ALA A 47 -11.99 3.95 1.35
C ALA A 47 -11.00 5.10 1.13
N LEU A 48 -11.24 6.27 1.73
CA LEU A 48 -10.33 7.43 1.65
C LEU A 48 -8.99 7.13 2.34
N SER A 49 -9.02 6.52 3.53
CA SER A 49 -7.81 6.10 4.25
C SER A 49 -6.97 5.13 3.40
N ARG A 50 -7.61 4.09 2.84
CA ARG A 50 -6.96 3.15 1.90
C ARG A 50 -6.38 3.85 0.68
N LEU A 51 -7.12 4.78 0.09
CA LEU A 51 -6.67 5.52 -1.09
C LEU A 51 -5.39 6.31 -0.80
N ARG A 52 -5.32 6.98 0.36
CA ARG A 52 -4.12 7.73 0.77
C ARG A 52 -2.91 6.82 0.94
N THR A 53 -3.06 5.67 1.59
CA THR A 53 -1.98 4.69 1.74
C THR A 53 -1.51 4.16 0.39
N LEU A 54 -2.45 3.79 -0.49
CA LEU A 54 -2.14 3.32 -1.84
C LEU A 54 -1.43 4.38 -2.69
N LEU A 55 -1.84 5.64 -2.59
CA LEU A 55 -1.16 6.75 -3.29
C LEU A 55 0.26 6.95 -2.75
N GLY A 56 0.44 6.86 -1.42
CA GLY A 56 1.76 6.91 -0.80
C GLY A 56 2.69 5.82 -1.34
N LEU A 57 2.22 4.58 -1.39
CA LEU A 57 3.03 3.44 -1.85
C LEU A 57 3.27 3.44 -3.37
N LYS A 58 2.25 3.75 -4.17
CA LYS A 58 2.32 3.60 -5.64
C LYS A 58 2.84 4.81 -6.38
N VAL A 59 2.67 6.01 -5.84
CA VAL A 59 2.97 7.27 -6.54
C VAL A 59 4.25 7.90 -5.99
N ARG A 60 4.52 7.80 -4.69
CA ARG A 60 5.66 8.51 -4.10
C ARG A 60 6.99 7.83 -4.31
N SER A 61 7.06 6.52 -4.57
CA SER A 61 8.36 5.87 -4.70
C SER A 61 8.31 4.58 -5.51
N SER A 62 8.86 4.60 -6.71
CA SER A 62 9.67 3.46 -7.15
C SER A 62 11.05 3.65 -6.52
N VAL A 63 11.23 3.23 -5.26
CA VAL A 63 12.58 3.15 -4.71
C VAL A 63 13.28 2.07 -5.50
N ASN A 64 14.24 2.46 -6.35
CA ASN A 64 15.10 1.50 -7.01
C ASN A 64 16.09 0.99 -5.94
N LEU A 65 15.72 -0.12 -5.31
CA LEU A 65 16.53 -0.76 -4.27
C LEU A 65 17.88 -1.23 -4.81
N ASP A 66 17.93 -1.58 -6.10
CA ASP A 66 19.14 -2.05 -6.77
C ASP A 66 20.16 -0.92 -7.00
N ALA A 67 19.67 0.32 -7.19
CA ALA A 67 20.49 1.52 -7.36
C ALA A 67 20.77 2.26 -6.03
N TYR A 68 20.21 1.81 -4.90
CA TYR A 68 20.42 2.44 -3.61
C TYR A 68 21.75 1.96 -2.99
N SER A 69 22.77 2.83 -3.03
CA SER A 69 23.99 2.64 -2.24
C SER A 69 23.87 3.44 -0.93
N PRO A 70 23.92 2.80 0.24
CA PRO A 70 23.91 3.52 1.51
C PRO A 70 25.17 4.39 1.68
N PRO A 71 25.09 5.51 2.42
CA PRO A 71 26.24 6.36 2.69
C PRO A 71 27.33 5.60 3.47
N PRO A 72 28.62 5.84 3.16
CA PRO A 72 29.73 5.03 3.71
C PRO A 72 29.86 5.12 5.23
N GLN A 73 29.39 6.21 5.84
CA GLN A 73 29.36 6.37 7.30
C GLN A 73 28.40 5.37 7.97
N LEU A 74 27.32 4.99 7.30
CA LEU A 74 26.34 4.05 7.82
C LEU A 74 26.91 2.64 7.87
N LEU A 75 27.76 2.28 6.90
CA LEU A 75 28.47 0.99 6.86
C LEU A 75 29.34 0.74 8.09
N GLN A 76 29.90 1.80 8.69
CA GLN A 76 30.78 1.70 9.87
C GLN A 76 30.03 1.38 11.17
N ILE A 77 28.71 1.58 11.19
CA ILE A 77 27.83 1.40 12.36
C ILE A 77 27.05 0.08 12.25
N LEU A 78 27.03 -0.55 11.07
CA LEU A 78 26.28 -1.79 10.86
C LEU A 78 26.96 -2.97 11.57
N PRO A 79 26.18 -3.93 12.10
CA PRO A 79 26.73 -5.17 12.62
C PRO A 79 27.43 -5.93 11.49
N PRO A 80 28.54 -6.64 11.79
CA PRO A 80 29.40 -7.28 10.79
C PRO A 80 28.71 -8.34 9.93
N LYS A 81 27.51 -8.82 10.32
CA LYS A 81 26.71 -9.80 9.56
C LYS A 81 25.62 -9.19 8.68
N SER A 82 25.74 -7.91 8.32
CA SER A 82 24.79 -7.27 7.41
C SER A 82 25.13 -7.58 5.94
N THR A 83 24.18 -8.17 5.19
CA THR A 83 24.37 -8.51 3.77
C THR A 83 23.85 -7.38 2.89
N ILE A 84 24.74 -6.73 2.14
CA ILE A 84 24.35 -5.82 1.06
C ILE A 84 24.26 -6.66 -0.22
N ARG A 85 23.07 -6.77 -0.81
CA ARG A 85 22.87 -7.36 -2.14
C ARG A 85 23.21 -6.32 -3.22
N SER A 86 24.46 -5.87 -3.29
CA SER A 86 24.92 -5.06 -4.43
C SER A 86 25.49 -6.00 -5.48
N SER A 87 24.92 -5.99 -6.68
CA SER A 87 25.33 -6.83 -7.81
C SER A 87 26.77 -6.59 -8.31
N GLU A 88 27.48 -5.58 -7.78
CA GLU A 88 28.83 -5.20 -8.22
C GLU A 88 29.92 -5.34 -7.15
N VAL A 89 29.62 -5.79 -5.93
CA VAL A 89 30.66 -6.01 -4.93
C VAL A 89 30.71 -7.48 -4.56
N SER A 90 31.61 -8.18 -5.25
CA SER A 90 32.21 -9.46 -4.89
C SER A 90 32.17 -9.70 -3.38
N ASN A 91 31.63 -10.84 -2.96
CA ASN A 91 31.72 -11.42 -1.62
C ASN A 91 32.84 -10.82 -0.75
N ILE A 92 32.51 -9.85 0.11
CA ILE A 92 33.35 -9.54 1.27
C ILE A 92 32.66 -10.19 2.46
N PHE A 93 32.99 -11.46 2.67
CA PHE A 93 32.86 -12.10 3.99
C PHE A 93 33.99 -11.50 4.84
N LEU A 94 33.67 -10.56 5.73
CA LEU A 94 34.58 -10.18 6.81
C LEU A 94 34.28 -11.10 8.00
N ILE A 95 35.23 -11.99 8.29
CA ILE A 95 35.24 -12.89 9.46
C ILE A 95 35.36 -12.07 10.73
#